data_AF-A0A9Q3GFF4-F1
#
_entry.id   AF-A0A9Q3GFF4-F1
#
_cell.length_a   1.000
_cell.length_b   1.000
_cell.length_c   1.000
_cell.angle_alpha   90.00
_cell.angle_beta   90.00
_cell.angle_gamma   90.00
#
_symmetry.space_group_name_H-M   'P 1'
#
loop_
_entity.id
_entity.type
_entity.pdbx_description
1 polymer ?
#
loop_
_entity_poly.entity_id
_entity_poly.type
_entity_poly.pdbx_seq_one_letter_code
_entity_poly.pdbx_strand_id
1 'polypeptide(L)'
;MKIHLRSKDHIDVCKKSPPEDASTCAGNKWSKASYEAINLITTRLTERVFQEVVNITTIEKANLLWAKIEVEYASKRVVNRGQLWINWQRSFYGGNMQN
;
A
#
# COMPACT_ATOMS: atom_id res chain seq x y z
N MET A 1 14.14 2.68 16.86
CA MET A 1 13.76 2.88 15.45
C MET A 1 12.96 1.67 14.92
N LYS A 2 11.69 1.50 15.32
CA LYS A 2 10.83 0.37 14.89
C LYS A 2 9.80 0.75 13.82
N ILE A 3 9.44 2.03 13.78
CA ILE A 3 8.42 2.58 12.88
C ILE A 3 8.90 2.54 11.43
N HIS A 4 10.14 2.95 11.18
CA HIS A 4 10.69 3.08 9.83
C HIS A 4 10.83 1.71 9.13
N LEU A 5 11.05 0.65 9.92
CA LEU A 5 11.10 -0.74 9.43
C LEU A 5 9.71 -1.27 9.07
N ARG A 6 8.65 -0.91 9.82
CA ARG A 6 7.27 -1.29 9.48
C ARG A 6 6.81 -0.65 8.18
N SER A 7 7.13 0.63 7.98
CA SER A 7 6.82 1.35 6.74
C SER A 7 7.52 0.73 5.53
N LYS A 8 8.77 0.28 5.70
CA LYS A 8 9.52 -0.41 4.65
C LYS A 8 8.85 -1.73 4.27
N ASP A 9 8.43 -2.53 5.25
CA ASP A 9 7.76 -3.81 5.01
C ASP A 9 6.43 -3.60 4.23
N HIS A 10 5.64 -2.58 4.57
CA HIS A 10 4.39 -2.24 3.86
C HIS A 10 4.62 -1.71 2.44
N ILE A 11 5.69 -0.94 2.22
CA ILE A 11 6.06 -0.48 0.87
C ILE A 11 6.56 -1.65 0.02
N ASP A 12 7.33 -2.56 0.61
CA ASP A 12 7.89 -3.71 -0.08
C ASP A 12 6.79 -4.63 -0.60
N VAL A 13 5.74 -4.92 0.18
CA VAL A 13 4.60 -5.74 -0.28
C VAL A 13 3.76 -5.09 -1.37
N CYS A 14 3.81 -3.76 -1.51
CA CYS A 14 3.14 -3.05 -2.60
C CYS A 14 3.96 -3.03 -3.89
N LYS A 15 5.30 -3.10 -3.81
CA LYS A 15 6.21 -2.92 -4.96
C LYS A 15 6.84 -4.20 -5.48
N LYS A 16 6.91 -5.25 -4.66
CA LYS A 16 7.57 -6.51 -4.98
C LYS A 16 6.54 -7.63 -5.10
N SER A 17 6.91 -8.71 -5.78
CA SER A 17 6.11 -9.93 -5.86
C SER A 17 6.16 -10.70 -4.54
N PRO A 18 5.08 -11.43 -4.18
CA PRO A 18 5.09 -12.31 -3.02
C PRO A 18 6.21 -13.36 -3.12
N PRO A 19 6.78 -13.79 -1.99
CA PRO A 19 7.72 -14.90 -1.96
C PRO A 19 7.08 -16.17 -2.52
N GLU A 20 7.87 -16.99 -3.22
CA GLU A 20 7.39 -18.20 -3.91
C GLU A 20 6.71 -19.20 -2.97
N ASP A 21 7.18 -19.27 -1.71
CA ASP A 21 6.62 -20.15 -0.69
C ASP A 21 5.90 -19.35 0.40
N ALA A 22 4.58 -19.30 0.29
CA ALA A 22 3.67 -18.67 1.25
C ALA A 22 3.66 -19.36 2.63
N SER A 23 4.06 -20.62 2.72
CA SER A 23 4.08 -21.43 3.95
C SER A 23 5.23 -21.08 4.88
N THR A 24 6.26 -20.41 4.36
CA THR A 24 7.44 -20.04 5.14
C THR A 24 7.13 -18.94 6.15
N CYS A 25 7.99 -18.78 7.17
CA CYS A 25 7.95 -17.64 8.07
C CYS A 25 8.00 -16.29 7.31
N ALA A 26 8.75 -16.25 6.20
CA ALA A 26 8.79 -15.09 5.30
C ALA A 26 7.45 -14.86 4.57
N GLY A 27 6.83 -15.93 4.07
CA GLY A 27 5.49 -15.91 3.45
C GLY A 27 4.41 -15.43 4.41
N ASN A 28 4.39 -15.93 5.65
CA ASN A 28 3.45 -15.47 6.67
C ASN A 28 3.66 -14.00 7.05
N LYS A 29 4.92 -13.56 7.19
CA LYS A 29 5.24 -12.14 7.43
C LYS A 29 4.79 -11.26 6.27
N TRP A 30 5.00 -11.73 5.05
CA TRP A 30 4.56 -11.05 3.83
C TRP A 30 3.04 -10.90 3.79
N SER A 31 2.29 -11.99 3.98
CA SER A 31 0.83 -11.98 3.96
C SER A 31 0.26 -11.00 5.00
N LYS A 32 0.81 -11.02 6.22
CA LYS A 32 0.42 -10.06 7.26
C LYS A 32 0.67 -8.61 6.83
N ALA A 33 1.86 -8.31 6.31
CA ALA A 33 2.20 -6.97 5.82
C ALA A 33 1.31 -6.56 4.63
N SER A 34 0.95 -7.49 3.74
CA SER A 34 0.04 -7.27 2.61
C SER A 34 -1.35 -6.86 3.10
N TYR A 35 -1.94 -7.60 4.04
CA TYR A 35 -3.26 -7.25 4.60
C TYR A 35 -3.25 -5.91 5.34
N GLU A 36 -2.19 -5.64 6.12
CA GLU A 36 -2.02 -4.34 6.79
C GLU A 36 -1.92 -3.20 5.77
N ALA A 37 -1.15 -3.40 4.69
CA ALA A 37 -1.01 -2.41 3.62
C ALA A 37 -2.35 -2.17 2.88
N ILE A 38 -3.10 -3.23 2.57
CA ILE A 38 -4.43 -3.12 1.95
C ILE A 38 -5.35 -2.27 2.83
N ASN A 39 -5.46 -2.58 4.12
CA ASN A 39 -6.29 -1.81 5.05
C ASN A 39 -5.86 -0.33 5.13
N LEU A 40 -4.56 -0.06 5.14
CA LEU A 40 -4.05 1.33 5.15
C LEU A 40 -4.35 2.08 3.86
N ILE A 41 -4.34 1.39 2.72
CA ILE A 41 -4.64 1.98 1.41
C ILE A 41 -6.14 2.24 1.30
N THR A 42 -6.97 1.21 1.52
CA THR A 42 -8.43 1.25 1.29
C THR A 42 -9.13 2.30 2.16
N THR A 43 -8.70 2.45 3.41
CA THR A 43 -9.23 3.47 4.34
C THR A 43 -8.98 4.92 3.88
N ARG A 44 -8.14 5.14 2.88
CA ARG A 44 -7.78 6.46 2.35
C ARG A 44 -8.27 6.70 0.92
N LEU A 45 -8.87 5.69 0.31
CA LEU A 45 -9.47 5.82 -1.01
C LEU A 45 -10.80 6.55 -0.87
N THR A 46 -11.13 7.38 -1.86
CA THR A 46 -12.52 7.85 -1.99
C THR A 46 -13.39 6.67 -2.43
N GLU A 47 -14.69 6.73 -2.16
CA GLU A 47 -15.64 5.69 -2.54
C GLU A 47 -15.53 5.31 -4.04
N ARG A 48 -15.42 6.33 -4.90
CA ARG A 48 -15.22 6.12 -6.33
C ARG A 48 -13.95 5.32 -6.63
N VAL A 49 -12.81 5.74 -6.06
CA VAL A 49 -11.53 5.05 -6.29
C VAL A 49 -11.63 3.62 -5.78
N PHE A 50 -12.22 3.42 -4.60
CA PHE A 50 -12.41 2.12 -4.00
C PHE A 50 -13.17 1.17 -4.92
N GLN A 51 -14.31 1.61 -5.49
CA GLN A 51 -15.09 0.78 -6.42
C GLN A 51 -14.35 0.47 -7.73
N GLU A 52 -13.50 1.39 -8.22
CA GLU A 52 -12.72 1.19 -9.45
C GLU A 52 -11.56 0.21 -9.23
N VAL A 53 -10.86 0.31 -8.09
CA VAL A 53 -9.58 -0.39 -7.87
C VAL A 53 -9.71 -1.65 -7.01
N VAL A 54 -10.68 -1.74 -6.10
CA VAL A 54 -10.90 -2.91 -5.23
C VAL A 54 -11.87 -3.87 -5.89
N ASN A 55 -11.38 -5.07 -6.24
CA ASN A 55 -12.14 -6.14 -6.85
C ASN A 55 -11.57 -7.51 -6.45
N ILE A 56 -12.18 -8.60 -6.93
CA ILE A 56 -11.76 -9.97 -6.60
C ILE A 56 -10.28 -10.27 -6.87
N THR A 57 -9.62 -9.53 -7.79
CA THR A 57 -8.20 -9.77 -8.13
C THR A 57 -7.23 -8.96 -7.28
N THR A 58 -7.70 -7.90 -6.62
CA THR A 58 -6.86 -6.93 -5.88
C THR A 58 -7.14 -6.90 -4.39
N ILE A 59 -8.32 -7.38 -3.94
CA ILE A 59 -8.79 -7.29 -2.55
C ILE A 59 -7.88 -7.99 -1.53
N GLU A 60 -7.12 -9.00 -1.95
CA GLU A 60 -6.18 -9.74 -1.09
C GLU A 60 -4.70 -9.49 -1.41
N LYS A 61 -4.41 -8.71 -2.46
CA LYS A 61 -3.05 -8.57 -3.01
C LYS A 61 -2.62 -7.11 -3.06
N ALA A 62 -1.83 -6.70 -2.06
CA ALA A 62 -1.37 -5.31 -1.93
C ALA A 62 -0.61 -4.81 -3.16
N ASN A 63 0.23 -5.65 -3.76
CA ASN A 63 0.96 -5.33 -4.99
C ASN A 63 0.05 -5.07 -6.18
N LEU A 64 -0.99 -5.90 -6.37
CA LEU A 64 -1.94 -5.74 -7.48
C LEU A 64 -2.87 -4.55 -7.25
N LEU A 65 -3.32 -4.34 -6.01
CA LEU A 65 -4.09 -3.16 -5.63
C LEU A 65 -3.29 -1.89 -5.90
N TRP A 66 -2.03 -1.84 -5.46
CA TRP A 66 -1.15 -0.71 -5.69
C TRP A 66 -0.89 -0.48 -7.17
N ALA A 67 -0.57 -1.52 -7.94
CA ALA A 67 -0.37 -1.42 -9.39
C ALA A 67 -1.62 -0.90 -10.11
N LYS A 68 -2.82 -1.35 -9.71
CA LYS A 68 -4.07 -0.87 -10.31
C LYS A 68 -4.37 0.58 -9.95
N ILE A 69 -4.13 0.98 -8.71
CA ILE A 69 -4.16 2.40 -8.31
C ILE A 69 -3.18 3.21 -9.16
N GLU A 70 -1.97 2.70 -9.38
CA GLU A 70 -0.99 3.37 -10.24
C GLU A 70 -1.50 3.47 -11.69
N VAL A 71 -2.06 2.44 -12.30
CA VAL A 71 -2.55 2.50 -13.69
C VAL A 71 -3.74 3.47 -13.83
N GLU A 72 -4.75 3.33 -12.99
CA GLU A 72 -5.98 4.12 -13.08
C GLU A 72 -5.75 5.60 -12.73
N TYR A 73 -4.82 5.89 -11.81
CA TYR A 73 -4.56 7.26 -11.33
C TYR A 73 -3.25 7.89 -11.81
N ALA A 74 -2.32 7.16 -12.44
CA ALA A 74 -1.14 7.77 -13.09
C ALA A 74 -1.51 8.54 -14.36
N SER A 75 -2.59 8.18 -15.05
CA SER A 75 -3.01 8.88 -16.27
C SER A 75 -3.74 10.20 -16.01
N LYS A 76 -4.30 10.43 -14.80
CA LYS A 76 -5.20 11.58 -14.58
C LYS A 76 -4.67 12.73 -13.73
N ARG A 77 -3.87 12.57 -12.67
CA ARG A 77 -3.24 13.71 -11.94
C ARG A 77 -2.00 13.29 -11.14
N VAL A 78 -0.80 13.66 -11.60
CA VAL A 78 0.49 13.51 -10.87
C VAL A 78 0.42 14.04 -9.42
N VAL A 79 -0.41 15.07 -9.19
CA VAL A 79 -0.64 15.70 -7.88
C VAL A 79 -1.27 14.74 -6.86
N ASN A 80 -2.15 13.83 -7.29
CA ASN A 80 -2.80 12.88 -6.37
C ASN A 80 -1.87 11.76 -5.94
N ARG A 81 -0.91 11.33 -6.80
CA ARG A 81 0.18 10.40 -6.40
C ARG A 81 1.04 11.02 -5.32
N GLY A 82 1.44 12.27 -5.51
CA GLY A 82 2.21 13.02 -4.52
C GLY A 82 1.46 13.11 -3.18
N GLN A 83 0.17 13.44 -3.21
CA GLN A 83 -0.62 13.60 -1.99
C GLN A 83 -0.89 12.27 -1.27
N LEU A 84 -1.24 11.19 -1.99
CA LEU A 84 -1.40 9.85 -1.40
C LEU A 84 -0.08 9.34 -0.85
N TRP A 85 1.03 9.50 -1.60
CA TRP A 85 2.35 9.12 -1.15
C TRP A 85 2.81 9.93 0.06
N ILE A 86 2.66 11.25 0.06
CA ILE A 86 3.00 12.15 1.17
C ILE A 86 2.12 11.87 2.38
N ASN A 87 0.80 11.68 2.21
CA ASN A 87 -0.10 11.33 3.30
C ASN A 87 0.21 9.93 3.87
N TRP A 88 0.58 8.99 3.01
CA TRP A 88 1.00 7.65 3.39
C TRP A 88 2.31 7.67 4.20
N GLN A 89 3.33 8.36 3.71
CA GLN A 89 4.58 8.61 4.45
C GLN A 89 4.30 9.35 5.77
N ARG A 90 3.49 10.41 5.77
CA ARG A 90 3.18 11.23 6.96
C ARG A 90 2.51 10.44 8.08
N SER A 91 1.64 9.47 7.75
CA SER A 91 1.04 8.59 8.76
C SER A 91 2.00 7.57 9.34
N PHE A 92 3.02 7.18 8.58
CA PHE A 92 4.06 6.29 9.08
C PHE A 92 5.05 7.02 9.99
N TYR A 93 5.44 8.25 9.65
CA TYR A 93 6.42 8.99 10.45
C TYR A 93 5.82 9.74 11.65
N GLY A 94 4.49 9.78 11.79
CA GLY A 94 3.83 10.28 12.99
C GLY A 94 4.06 11.77 13.25
N GLY A 95 3.33 12.63 12.56
CA GLY A 95 3.17 14.05 12.93
C GLY A 95 4.34 14.96 12.52
N ASN A 96 4.01 16.05 11.84
CA ASN A 96 4.88 17.17 11.46
C ASN A 96 6.27 16.86 10.89
N MET A 97 6.41 17.06 9.57
CA MET A 97 7.71 17.41 8.95
C MET A 97 8.10 18.87 9.27
N GLN A 98 8.04 19.24 10.54
CA GLN A 98 8.58 20.48 11.10
C GLN A 98 9.41 20.09 12.32
N ASN A 99 10.63 19.65 12.04
CA ASN A 99 11.88 20.00 12.72
C ASN A 99 13.02 19.13 12.19
#